data_AF-A0A9E5PPY1-F1
#
_entry.id   AF-A0A9E5PPY1-F1
#
_cell.length_a   1.000
_cell.length_b   1.000
_cell.length_c   1.000
_cell.angle_alpha   90.00
_cell.angle_beta   90.00
_cell.angle_gamma   90.00
#
_symmetry.space_group_name_H-M   'P 1'
#
loop_
_entity.id
_entity.type
_entity.pdbx_description
1 polymer ?
#
loop_
_entity_poly.entity_id
_entity_poly.type
_entity_poly.pdbx_seq_one_letter_code
_entity_poly.pdbx_strand_id
1 'polypeptide(L)' 'MVKRLWGFLRILRNERRELGWRGLLRRRGWSLVVLVVAFYLVRDLFLYVLVPLAVVMGLKR' A
#
# COMPACT_ATOMS: atom_id res chain seq x y z
N MET A 1 -10.64 -11.40 -5.29
CA MET A 1 -10.17 -9.99 -5.41
C MET A 1 -8.66 -9.83 -5.16
N VAL A 2 -8.11 -10.42 -4.10
CA VAL A 2 -6.68 -10.34 -3.72
C VAL A 2 -5.70 -10.77 -4.82
N LYS A 3 -5.98 -11.84 -5.58
CA LYS A 3 -5.11 -12.32 -6.67
C LYS A 3 -4.86 -11.25 -7.76
N ARG A 4 -5.83 -10.37 -8.00
CA ARG A 4 -5.73 -9.28 -8.99
C ARG A 4 -4.75 -8.19 -8.52
N LEU A 5 -4.73 -7.93 -7.21
CA LEU A 5 -3.78 -7.00 -6.58
C LEU A 5 -2.34 -7.50 -6.69
N TRP A 6 -2.12 -8.79 -6.42
CA TRP A 6 -0.81 -9.43 -6.57
C TRP A 6 -0.27 -9.37 -8.00
N GLY A 7 -1.13 -9.57 -8.99
CA GLY A 7 -0.76 -9.37 -10.40
C GLY A 7 -0.33 -7.93 -10.69
N PHE A 8 -1.06 -6.96 -10.13
CA PHE A 8 -0.79 -5.54 -10.32
C PHE A 8 0.54 -5.09 -9.70
N LEU A 9 0.88 -5.57 -8.50
CA LEU A 9 2.17 -5.33 -7.87
C LEU A 9 3.33 -5.92 -8.67
N ARG A 10 3.12 -7.10 -9.27
CA ARG A 10 4.12 -7.75 -10.12
C ARG A 10 4.37 -6.94 -11.40
N ILE A 11 3.32 -6.40 -12.01
CA ILE A 11 3.41 -5.50 -13.17
C ILE A 11 4.16 -4.22 -12.78
N LEU A 12 3.78 -3.56 -11.68
CA LEU A 12 4.46 -2.36 -11.17
C LEU A 12 5.96 -2.57 -10.95
N ARG A 13 6.34 -3.73 -10.41
CA ARG A 13 7.75 -4.08 -10.18
C ARG A 13 8.53 -4.23 -11.50
N ASN A 14 7.92 -4.85 -12.50
CA ASN A 14 8.54 -5.01 -13.83
C ASN A 14 8.65 -3.64 -14.54
N GLU A 15 7.58 -2.84 -14.53
CA GLU A 15 7.58 -1.48 -15.08
C GLU A 15 8.66 -0.60 -14.42
N ARG A 16 8.86 -0.70 -13.10
CA ARG A 16 9.92 0.04 -12.39
C ARG A 16 11.32 -0.39 -12.84
N ARG A 17 11.52 -1.68 -13.13
CA ARG A 17 12.82 -2.21 -13.60
C ARG A 17 13.12 -1.77 -15.04
N GLU A 18 12.10 -1.73 -15.90
CA GLU A 18 12.27 -1.38 -17.32
C GLU A 18 12.31 0.14 -17.56
N LEU A 19 11.43 0.91 -16.91
CA LEU A 19 11.24 2.34 -17.18
C LEU A 19 11.91 3.24 -16.12
N GLY A 20 12.43 2.66 -15.04
CA GLY A 20 12.92 3.39 -13.89
C GLY A 20 11.83 4.16 -13.14
N TRP A 21 12.22 4.87 -12.08
CA TRP A 21 11.28 5.65 -11.26
C TRP A 21 10.61 6.80 -12.01
N ARG A 22 11.37 7.51 -12.86
CA ARG A 22 10.85 8.61 -13.67
C ARG A 22 9.85 8.12 -14.72
N GLY A 23 10.13 7.01 -15.40
CA GLY A 23 9.22 6.46 -16.40
C GLY A 23 7.95 5.85 -15.78
N LEU A 24 8.06 5.26 -14.59
CA LEU A 24 6.89 4.78 -13.83
C LEU A 24 5.94 5.94 -13.45
N LEU A 25 6.50 7.04 -12.94
CA LEU A 25 5.75 8.25 -12.61
C LEU A 25 5.10 8.87 -13.85
N ARG A 26 5.81 8.90 -14.98
CA ARG A 26 5.26 9.42 -16.25
C ARG A 26 4.13 8.55 -16.80
N ARG A 27 4.26 7.22 -16.69
CA ARG A 27 3.30 6.25 -17.27
C ARG A 27 2.03 6.12 -16.43
N ARG A 28 2.14 6.16 -15.09
CA ARG A 28 0.99 6.00 -14.18
C ARG A 28 0.47 7.30 -13.59
N GLY A 29 1.29 8.35 -13.53
CA GLY A 29 0.92 9.67 -13.04
C GLY A 29 0.23 9.63 -11.68
N TRP A 30 -0.94 10.26 -11.62
CA TRP A 30 -1.80 10.35 -10.43
C TRP A 30 -2.23 8.99 -9.85
N SER A 31 -2.20 7.91 -10.63
CA SER A 31 -2.54 6.58 -10.12
C SER A 31 -1.55 6.09 -9.06
N LEU A 32 -0.28 6.50 -9.12
CA LEU A 32 0.70 6.20 -8.07
C LEU A 32 0.41 6.98 -6.79
N VAL A 33 0.00 8.24 -6.93
CA VAL A 33 -0.38 9.08 -5.79
C VAL A 33 -1.59 8.46 -5.08
N VAL A 34 -2.62 8.08 -5.84
CA VAL A 34 -3.80 7.37 -5.28
C VAL A 34 -3.39 6.08 -4.58
N LEU A 35 -2.46 5.31 -5.15
CA LEU A 35 -1.96 4.09 -4.53
C LEU A 35 -1.24 4.37 -3.19
N VAL A 36 -0.40 5.41 -3.13
CA VAL A 36 0.29 5.82 -1.90
C VAL A 36 -0.69 6.32 -0.86
N VAL A 37 -1.66 7.14 -1.26
CA VAL A 37 -2.71 7.65 -0.37
C VAL A 37 -3.57 6.50 0.17
N ALA A 38 -3.99 5.57 -0.69
CA ALA A 38 -4.73 4.38 -0.28
C ALA A 38 -3.92 3.51 0.69
N PHE A 39 -2.62 3.32 0.43
CA PHE A 39 -1.73 2.62 1.36
C PHE A 39 -1.66 3.33 2.72
N TYR A 40 -1.55 4.66 2.74
CA TYR A 40 -1.53 5.45 3.97
C TYR A 40 -2.84 5.34 4.75
N LEU A 41 -3.99 5.39 4.07
CA LEU A 41 -5.31 5.23 4.71
C LEU A 41 -5.48 3.84 5.31
N VAL A 42 -5.06 2.79 4.60
CA VAL A 42 -5.12 1.42 5.11
C VAL A 42 -4.19 1.27 6.31
N ARG A 43 -2.96 1.79 6.24
CA ARG A 43 -2.01 1.78 7.35
C ARG A 43 -2.57 2.51 8.58
N ASP A 44 -3.19 3.67 8.36
CA ASP A 44 -3.80 4.47 9.42
C ASP A 44 -4.92 3.69 10.11
N LEU A 45 -5.81 3.08 9.34
CA LEU A 45 -6.84 2.20 9.86
C LEU A 45 -6.26 1.02 10.66
N PHE A 46 -5.21 0.37 10.15
CA PHE A 46 -4.52 -0.69 10.89
C PHE A 46 -3.94 -0.18 12.20
N LEU A 47 -3.32 1.00 12.23
CA LEU A 47 -2.80 1.62 13.46
C LEU A 47 -3.93 1.85 14.47
N TYR A 48 -5.02 2.48 14.05
CA TYR A 48 -6.15 2.77 14.93
C TYR A 48 -6.95 1.55 15.36
N VAL A 49 -6.81 0.40 14.68
CA VAL A 49 -7.43 -0.86 15.13
C VAL A 49 -6.46 -1.66 15.99
N LEU A 50 -5.22 -1.82 15.54
CA LEU A 50 -4.21 -2.64 16.22
C LEU A 50 -3.75 -2.03 17.54
N VAL A 51 -3.55 -0.71 17.61
CA VAL A 51 -3.11 -0.03 18.83
C VAL A 51 -4.11 -0.23 19.98
N PRO A 52 -5.41 0.11 19.85
CA PRO A 52 -6.35 -0.12 20.95
C PRO A 52 -6.56 -1.60 21.25
N LEU A 53 -6.52 -2.50 20.26
CA LEU A 53 -6.53 -3.94 20.53
C LEU A 53 -5.32 -4.39 21.35
N ALA A 54 -4.13 -3.90 21.02
CA ALA A 54 -2.91 -4.19 21.77
C ALA A 54 -2.97 -3.58 23.19
N VAL A 55 -3.53 -2.38 23.34
CA VAL A 55 -3.74 -1.75 24.65
C VAL A 55 -4.71 -2.56 25.50
N VAL A 56 -5.88 -2.95 24.95
CA VAL A 56 -6.87 -3.76 25.67
C VAL A 56 -6.30 -5.12 26.05
N MET A 57 -5.58 -5.80 25.14
CA MET A 57 -4.95 -7.09 25.44
C MET A 57 -3.79 -6.99 26.41
N GLY A 58 -3.02 -5.89 26.37
CA GLY A 58 -1.94 -5.62 27.30
C GLY A 58 -2.43 -5.22 28.70
N LEU A 59 -3.56 -4.53 28.80
CA LEU A 59 -4.20 -4.15 30.07
C LEU A 59 -4.95 -5.31 30.75
N LYS A 60 -5.31 -6.34 29.98
CA LYS A 60 -6.04 -7.52 30.47
C LYS A 60 -5.13 -8.62 31.03
N ARG A 61 -3.82 -8.36 31.11
CA ARG A 61 -2.80 -9.25 31.68
C ARG A 61 -2.27 -8.66 32.98
#